data_AF-A0A316KWA6-F1
#
_entry.id   AF-A0A316KWA6-F1
#
_cell.length_a   1.000
_cell.length_b   1.000
_cell.length_c   1.000
_cell.angle_alpha   90.00
_cell.angle_beta   90.00
_cell.angle_gamma   90.00
#
_symmetry.space_group_name_H-M   'P 1'
#
loop_
_entity.id
_entity.type
_entity.pdbx_description
1 polymer ?
#
loop_
_entity_poly.entity_id
_entity_poly.type
_entity_poly.pdbx_seq_one_letter_code
_entity_poly.pdbx_strand_id
1 'polypeptide(L)'
;MKKLINNLLYAGLVVMAFSFTSCQEEFEEVAGGNDQETITANSSTAQLIEKTSSNDGSFDNIVDGASCIALKFPYTVEVNGIQITIDSREDLHTIEDIFDEVDVDEDILDIIFPITITLADFTEIVIENKEQLRELAAQCLEGGDDDDIECIDFVYPITLFTFDINNQQTGEVVVESDEDLRKFFNGLEDDDLVSIQFPLTLKKFDGTEIVVDSNGELANALEMAKDECDEDDDDDFNDDDFDEERFDFCLTQCPWEVREVVRDNQSQTEQYLEYIMTFAEDGTVVVKDREGNILNGTWTSSFTDRGPLLTLEFDVLVDFNLEWLVYEIGDHTIKLYAENGNKIILKQLCEDDPGEVPGPDTLREILKECEWIIKKVKNQGEEIDRLLGFEFKFLPEGVVTLSNGITTSEGTWEIGYNNDQVLSLLITMGDEPGVSFEWPLRDLNNTRLRFEVEEVDYELVLLRVCDDNASDGDVPEIRNIMMGGAWNVAMYKENDMDMTSEFAGMDFNFSTMHQVEVSVNDDPISAGIWRVIRNHDNELKFFLNFGDEAVLGELTDDWYINTVDSNRIELIHEDENSTETLVFERP
;
A
#
# COMPACT_ATOMS: atom_id res chain seq x y z
N MET A 1 -2.13 -79.16 6.81
CA MET A 1 -1.39 -77.88 6.92
C MET A 1 -1.21 -77.17 5.57
N LYS A 2 -0.80 -77.83 4.47
CA LYS A 2 -0.62 -77.14 3.17
C LYS A 2 -1.86 -76.46 2.55
N LYS A 3 -3.07 -77.03 2.73
CA LYS A 3 -4.33 -76.39 2.24
C LYS A 3 -4.78 -75.17 3.04
N LEU A 4 -4.46 -75.12 4.33
CA LEU A 4 -4.82 -73.99 5.21
C LEU A 4 -3.92 -72.77 4.93
N ILE A 5 -2.63 -73.02 4.67
CA ILE A 5 -1.67 -71.95 4.35
C ILE A 5 -1.99 -71.32 2.99
N ASN A 6 -2.39 -72.12 1.98
CA ASN A 6 -2.83 -71.56 0.69
C ASN A 6 -4.09 -70.70 0.83
N ASN A 7 -5.09 -71.14 1.62
CA ASN A 7 -6.32 -70.36 1.79
C ASN A 7 -6.10 -69.07 2.60
N LEU A 8 -5.16 -69.06 3.55
CA LEU A 8 -4.75 -67.84 4.28
C LEU A 8 -3.98 -66.87 3.38
N LEU A 9 -3.17 -67.38 2.44
CA LEU A 9 -2.49 -66.56 1.45
C LEU A 9 -3.46 -65.90 0.47
N TYR A 10 -4.48 -66.64 0.01
CA TYR A 10 -5.54 -66.06 -0.84
C TYR A 10 -6.41 -65.05 -0.08
N ALA A 11 -6.70 -65.29 1.20
CA ALA A 11 -7.44 -64.33 2.03
C ALA A 11 -6.62 -63.04 2.28
N GLY A 12 -5.31 -63.15 2.52
CA GLY A 12 -4.43 -62.00 2.67
C GLY A 12 -4.29 -61.16 1.39
N LEU A 13 -4.27 -61.82 0.22
CA LEU A 13 -4.24 -61.15 -1.08
C LEU A 13 -5.54 -60.41 -1.41
N VAL A 14 -6.69 -60.93 -0.97
CA VAL A 14 -8.00 -60.27 -1.16
C VAL A 14 -8.15 -59.08 -0.22
N VAL A 15 -7.70 -59.18 1.04
CA VAL A 15 -7.75 -58.05 1.99
C VAL A 15 -6.80 -56.92 1.55
N MET A 16 -5.62 -57.25 1.02
CA MET A 16 -4.69 -56.26 0.46
C MET A 16 -5.23 -55.58 -0.80
N ALA A 17 -6.10 -56.25 -1.58
CA ALA A 17 -6.76 -55.65 -2.74
C ALA A 17 -7.92 -54.70 -2.37
N PHE A 18 -8.49 -54.82 -1.15
CA PHE A 18 -9.53 -53.92 -0.65
C PHE A 18 -8.99 -52.70 0.12
N SER A 19 -7.67 -52.60 0.33
CA SER A 19 -7.03 -51.45 0.98
C SER A 19 -6.63 -50.33 0.00
N PHE A 20 -6.95 -50.48 -1.29
CA PHE A 20 -6.67 -49.49 -2.35
C PHE A 20 -7.93 -48.82 -2.91
N THR A 21 -9.05 -48.86 -2.19
CA THR A 21 -10.20 -48.00 -2.52
C THR A 21 -10.04 -46.67 -1.81
N SER A 22 -9.08 -45.86 -2.27
CA SER A 22 -9.24 -44.41 -2.15
C SER A 22 -10.48 -44.04 -2.95
N CYS A 23 -11.30 -43.11 -2.45
CA CYS A 23 -12.28 -42.44 -3.30
C CYS A 23 -11.50 -41.87 -4.47
N GLN A 24 -11.76 -42.40 -5.67
CA GLN A 24 -11.40 -41.71 -6.88
C GLN A 24 -12.46 -40.62 -6.98
N GLU A 25 -12.08 -39.36 -6.77
CA GLU A 25 -12.87 -38.25 -7.29
C GLU A 25 -13.16 -38.53 -8.76
N GLU A 26 -14.36 -38.19 -9.19
CA GLU A 26 -14.92 -38.55 -10.47
C GLU A 26 -14.22 -37.73 -11.58
N PHE A 27 -12.97 -38.08 -11.89
CA PHE A 27 -12.26 -37.53 -13.04
C PHE A 27 -12.90 -38.12 -14.30
N GLU A 28 -13.52 -37.25 -15.11
CA GLU A 28 -13.94 -37.63 -16.45
C GLU A 28 -12.71 -37.92 -17.32
N GLU A 29 -12.42 -39.21 -17.55
CA GLU A 29 -11.54 -39.63 -18.63
C GLU A 29 -12.24 -39.35 -19.98
N VAL A 30 -12.02 -38.16 -20.53
CA VAL A 30 -12.52 -37.81 -21.86
C VAL A 30 -11.69 -38.55 -22.92
N ALA A 31 -12.41 -39.28 -23.77
CA ALA A 31 -11.85 -40.22 -24.71
C ALA A 31 -11.13 -39.54 -25.89
N GLY A 32 -9.82 -39.73 -25.98
CA GLY A 32 -9.14 -39.92 -27.27
C GLY A 32 -7.97 -38.99 -27.59
N GLY A 33 -6.76 -39.51 -27.42
CA GLY A 33 -5.75 -39.49 -28.48
C GLY A 33 -5.16 -38.15 -28.90
N ASN A 34 -4.26 -37.63 -28.05
CA ASN A 34 -3.11 -36.80 -28.44
C ASN A 34 -3.46 -35.35 -28.83
N ASP A 35 -4.22 -34.63 -28.00
CA ASP A 35 -4.76 -33.30 -28.29
C ASP A 35 -4.74 -32.40 -27.05
N GLN A 36 -4.69 -31.07 -27.26
CA GLN A 36 -4.97 -30.06 -26.23
C GLN A 36 -6.29 -30.40 -25.52
N GLU A 37 -6.27 -30.42 -24.19
CA GLU A 37 -7.41 -30.81 -23.36
C GLU A 37 -8.54 -29.79 -23.57
N THR A 38 -9.69 -30.25 -24.07
CA THR A 38 -10.88 -29.41 -24.27
C THR A 38 -11.78 -29.45 -23.03
N ILE A 39 -12.18 -28.28 -22.56
CA ILE A 39 -13.16 -28.00 -21.52
C ILE A 39 -14.54 -27.90 -22.21
N THR A 40 -15.54 -28.60 -21.67
CA THR A 40 -16.94 -28.43 -22.09
C THR A 40 -17.61 -27.39 -21.20
N ALA A 41 -18.62 -26.68 -21.71
CA ALA A 41 -19.33 -25.63 -20.97
C ALA A 41 -19.84 -26.08 -19.59
N ASN A 42 -20.30 -27.34 -19.47
CA ASN A 42 -20.85 -27.89 -18.22
C ASN A 42 -19.84 -28.74 -17.41
N SER A 43 -18.55 -28.67 -17.72
CA SER A 43 -17.53 -29.40 -16.96
C SER A 43 -17.28 -28.79 -15.59
N SER A 44 -16.81 -29.58 -14.63
CA SER A 44 -16.40 -29.07 -13.31
C SER A 44 -15.31 -28.01 -13.42
N THR A 45 -14.36 -28.16 -14.35
CA THR A 45 -13.32 -27.15 -14.60
C THR A 45 -13.91 -25.83 -15.09
N ALA A 46 -14.92 -25.84 -15.97
CA ALA A 46 -15.59 -24.62 -16.39
C ALA A 46 -16.30 -23.93 -15.22
N GLN A 47 -16.96 -24.70 -14.35
CA GLN A 47 -17.61 -24.16 -13.15
C GLN A 47 -16.60 -23.54 -12.18
N LEU A 48 -15.45 -24.17 -11.97
CA LEU A 48 -14.39 -23.61 -11.14
C LEU A 48 -13.86 -22.29 -11.71
N ILE A 49 -13.61 -22.23 -13.02
CA ILE A 49 -13.18 -21.00 -13.69
C ILE A 49 -14.24 -19.91 -13.53
N GLU A 50 -15.53 -20.23 -13.68
CA GLU A 50 -16.61 -19.27 -13.49
C GLU A 50 -16.70 -18.74 -12.06
N LYS A 51 -16.54 -19.62 -11.06
CA LYS A 51 -16.57 -19.23 -9.64
C LYS A 51 -15.38 -18.33 -9.29
N THR A 52 -14.17 -18.73 -9.70
CA THR A 52 -12.94 -17.93 -9.50
C THR A 52 -12.92 -16.58 -10.24
N SER A 53 -13.71 -16.43 -11.30
CA SER A 53 -13.80 -15.17 -12.05
C SER A 53 -15.09 -14.41 -11.76
N SER A 54 -15.83 -14.75 -10.69
CA SER A 54 -17.03 -14.01 -10.31
C SER A 54 -16.67 -12.69 -9.63
N ASN A 55 -17.58 -11.73 -9.69
CA ASN A 55 -17.46 -10.51 -8.91
C ASN A 55 -18.02 -10.79 -7.52
N ASP A 56 -17.13 -11.06 -6.56
CA ASP A 56 -17.34 -11.13 -5.12
C ASP A 56 -18.31 -10.01 -4.66
N GLY A 57 -17.80 -8.80 -4.44
CA GLY A 57 -18.61 -7.64 -4.05
C GLY A 57 -18.56 -7.28 -2.56
N SER A 58 -17.92 -8.10 -1.73
CA SER A 58 -17.73 -7.87 -0.29
C SER A 58 -17.05 -6.54 0.06
N PHE A 59 -16.21 -6.02 -0.84
CA PHE A 59 -15.39 -4.83 -0.58
C PHE A 59 -16.18 -3.57 -0.19
N ASP A 60 -17.49 -3.48 -0.46
CA ASP A 60 -18.35 -2.38 -0.02
C ASP A 60 -19.51 -2.77 0.90
N ASN A 61 -19.39 -3.91 1.60
CA ASN A 61 -20.31 -4.39 2.65
C ASN A 61 -20.64 -3.30 3.69
N ILE A 62 -19.67 -2.43 4.02
CA ILE A 62 -19.88 -1.28 4.93
C ILE A 62 -21.02 -0.34 4.47
N VAL A 63 -21.32 -0.32 3.17
CA VAL A 63 -22.34 0.56 2.57
C VAL A 63 -23.66 -0.16 2.35
N ASP A 64 -23.65 -1.35 1.76
CA ASP A 64 -24.86 -2.03 1.30
C ASP A 64 -25.26 -3.28 2.11
N GLY A 65 -24.32 -3.82 2.89
CA GLY A 65 -24.48 -4.98 3.76
C GLY A 65 -24.84 -6.25 2.99
N ALA A 66 -24.09 -6.55 1.93
CA ALA A 66 -24.30 -7.73 1.11
C ALA A 66 -23.04 -8.17 0.37
N SER A 67 -22.49 -9.35 0.71
CA SER A 67 -21.24 -9.84 0.11
C SER A 67 -21.31 -10.01 -1.41
N CYS A 68 -22.46 -10.43 -1.94
CA CYS A 68 -22.56 -10.89 -3.33
C CYS A 68 -22.87 -9.81 -4.40
N ILE A 69 -22.85 -8.53 -4.03
CA ILE A 69 -23.12 -7.40 -4.93
C ILE A 69 -22.17 -6.24 -4.63
N ALA A 70 -21.81 -5.47 -5.66
CA ALA A 70 -20.92 -4.31 -5.50
C ALA A 70 -21.57 -3.01 -6.00
N LEU A 71 -21.48 -1.90 -5.27
CA LEU A 71 -21.93 -0.60 -5.80
C LEU A 71 -20.92 -0.07 -6.81
N LYS A 72 -21.43 0.32 -7.97
CA LYS A 72 -20.65 0.94 -9.02
C LYS A 72 -20.41 2.41 -8.74
N PHE A 73 -19.14 2.79 -8.62
CA PHE A 73 -18.74 4.18 -8.47
C PHE A 73 -19.14 5.07 -9.68
N PRO A 74 -19.42 6.37 -9.44
CA PRO A 74 -19.54 7.02 -8.14
C PRO A 74 -20.96 6.96 -7.58
N TYR A 75 -21.09 6.96 -6.24
CA TYR A 75 -22.36 7.12 -5.54
C TYR A 75 -22.21 8.07 -4.34
N THR A 76 -23.31 8.39 -3.66
CA THR A 76 -23.28 9.32 -2.51
C THR A 76 -24.00 8.70 -1.33
N VAL A 77 -23.36 8.77 -0.16
CA VAL A 77 -23.92 8.33 1.12
C VAL A 77 -24.04 9.52 2.07
N GLU A 78 -24.97 9.42 3.02
CA GLU A 78 -25.07 10.31 4.17
C GLU A 78 -24.72 9.52 5.43
N VAL A 79 -23.55 9.79 6.00
CA VAL A 79 -23.00 9.13 7.19
C VAL A 79 -23.09 10.10 8.36
N ASN A 80 -23.88 9.78 9.39
CA ASN A 80 -24.11 10.62 10.56
C ASN A 80 -24.50 12.09 10.22
N GLY A 81 -25.15 12.30 9.07
CA GLY A 81 -25.61 13.61 8.55
C GLY A 81 -24.60 14.37 7.67
N ILE A 82 -23.44 13.78 7.38
CA ILE A 82 -22.42 14.29 6.46
C ILE A 82 -22.59 13.58 5.11
N GLN A 83 -22.70 14.35 4.02
CA GLN A 83 -22.76 13.78 2.68
C GLN A 83 -21.36 13.57 2.11
N ILE A 84 -21.09 12.34 1.70
CA ILE A 84 -19.80 11.89 1.18
C ILE A 84 -20.06 11.29 -0.20
N THR A 85 -19.25 11.68 -1.17
CA THR A 85 -19.25 11.05 -2.49
C THR A 85 -18.17 9.99 -2.48
N ILE A 86 -18.55 8.76 -2.81
CA ILE A 86 -17.66 7.62 -2.93
C ILE A 86 -17.40 7.43 -4.42
N ASP A 87 -16.20 7.77 -4.88
CA ASP A 87 -15.78 7.63 -6.27
C ASP A 87 -14.62 6.63 -6.48
N SER A 88 -14.02 6.15 -5.40
CA SER A 88 -13.07 5.03 -5.39
C SER A 88 -13.23 4.11 -4.16
N ARG A 89 -12.47 3.01 -4.12
CA ARG A 89 -12.44 2.10 -2.96
C ARG A 89 -11.84 2.80 -1.73
N GLU A 90 -10.85 3.65 -1.93
CA GLU A 90 -10.19 4.40 -0.85
C GLU A 90 -11.17 5.31 -0.09
N ASP A 91 -12.22 5.81 -0.76
CA ASP A 91 -13.25 6.62 -0.11
C ASP A 91 -14.09 5.83 0.91
N LEU A 92 -14.12 4.49 0.83
CA LEU A 92 -14.82 3.62 1.79
C LEU A 92 -14.18 3.69 3.18
N HIS A 93 -12.85 3.84 3.27
CA HIS A 93 -12.16 4.08 4.54
C HIS A 93 -12.61 5.36 5.24
N THR A 94 -13.11 6.34 4.48
CA THR A 94 -13.66 7.56 5.10
C THR A 94 -14.98 7.27 5.84
N ILE A 95 -15.73 6.24 5.43
CA ILE A 95 -16.95 5.82 6.14
C ILE A 95 -16.57 5.10 7.43
N GLU A 96 -15.59 4.20 7.34
CA GLU A 96 -14.99 3.46 8.46
C GLU A 96 -14.42 4.43 9.52
N ASP A 97 -13.58 5.39 9.12
CA ASP A 97 -13.04 6.44 9.99
C ASP A 97 -14.14 7.20 10.76
N ILE A 98 -15.30 7.44 10.12
CA ILE A 98 -16.41 8.18 10.75
C ILE A 98 -17.16 7.31 11.77
N PHE A 99 -17.34 6.02 11.50
CA PHE A 99 -17.90 5.09 12.48
C PHE A 99 -16.95 4.92 13.69
N ASP A 100 -15.65 4.97 13.44
CA ASP A 100 -14.60 4.81 14.44
C ASP A 100 -14.33 6.05 15.32
N GLU A 101 -14.76 7.24 14.89
CA GLU A 101 -14.53 8.47 15.67
C GLU A 101 -15.22 8.41 17.06
N VAL A 102 -16.29 7.62 17.22
CA VAL A 102 -17.07 7.54 18.46
C VAL A 102 -17.62 6.12 18.73
N ASP A 103 -16.90 5.30 19.52
CA ASP A 103 -17.28 3.92 19.91
C ASP A 103 -18.67 3.74 20.63
N VAL A 104 -19.53 4.76 20.73
CA VAL A 104 -20.80 4.75 21.50
C VAL A 104 -22.00 5.44 20.82
N ASP A 105 -21.88 5.93 19.58
CA ASP A 105 -23.06 6.39 18.85
C ASP A 105 -23.75 5.27 18.07
N GLU A 106 -24.98 5.55 17.61
CA GLU A 106 -25.66 4.69 16.66
C GLU A 106 -25.26 5.22 15.28
N ASP A 107 -24.37 4.51 14.60
CA ASP A 107 -23.97 4.86 13.25
C ASP A 107 -25.14 4.70 12.27
N ILE A 108 -25.39 5.76 11.53
CA ILE A 108 -26.46 5.80 10.52
C ILE A 108 -25.83 6.13 9.18
N LEU A 109 -25.88 5.15 8.28
CA LEU A 109 -25.59 5.32 6.86
C LEU A 109 -26.88 5.26 6.04
N ASP A 110 -27.10 6.29 5.23
CA ASP A 110 -28.18 6.34 4.27
C ASP A 110 -27.65 6.62 2.84
N ILE A 111 -27.90 5.69 1.92
CA ILE A 111 -27.51 5.82 0.52
C ILE A 111 -28.46 6.78 -0.23
N ILE A 112 -27.90 7.66 -1.05
CA ILE A 112 -28.66 8.56 -1.92
C ILE A 112 -28.92 7.90 -3.27
N PHE A 113 -30.15 7.42 -3.45
CA PHE A 113 -30.61 6.80 -4.70
C PHE A 113 -30.90 7.80 -5.82
N PRO A 114 -30.82 7.39 -7.11
CA PRO A 114 -30.52 6.04 -7.57
C PRO A 114 -29.03 5.70 -7.58
N ILE A 115 -28.71 4.43 -7.39
CA ILE A 115 -27.36 3.85 -7.49
C ILE A 115 -27.34 2.74 -8.55
N THR A 116 -26.15 2.35 -8.99
CA THR A 116 -25.96 1.18 -9.86
C THR A 116 -25.15 0.16 -9.08
N ILE A 117 -25.55 -1.11 -9.17
CA ILE A 117 -24.81 -2.22 -8.59
C ILE A 117 -24.34 -3.16 -9.71
N THR A 118 -23.32 -3.95 -9.40
CA THR A 118 -22.78 -5.03 -10.22
C THR A 118 -23.04 -6.34 -9.48
N LEU A 119 -23.57 -7.34 -10.17
CA LEU A 119 -23.75 -8.70 -9.63
C LEU A 119 -22.52 -9.57 -9.91
N ALA A 120 -22.47 -10.76 -9.29
CA ALA A 120 -21.44 -11.80 -9.53
C ALA A 120 -21.16 -12.14 -11.01
N ASP A 121 -22.14 -11.97 -11.91
CA ASP A 121 -21.97 -12.20 -13.35
C ASP A 121 -21.58 -10.93 -14.16
N PHE A 122 -21.17 -9.86 -13.48
CA PHE A 122 -20.88 -8.52 -14.01
C PHE A 122 -22.07 -7.85 -14.71
N THR A 123 -23.31 -8.30 -14.45
CA THR A 123 -24.48 -7.57 -14.91
C THR A 123 -24.76 -6.37 -14.02
N GLU A 124 -25.10 -5.25 -14.65
CA GLU A 124 -25.37 -4.00 -13.93
C GLU A 124 -26.88 -3.76 -13.79
N ILE A 125 -27.31 -3.42 -12.57
CA ILE A 125 -28.70 -3.11 -12.25
C ILE A 125 -28.77 -1.72 -11.60
N VAL A 126 -29.72 -0.90 -12.07
CA VAL A 126 -30.03 0.38 -11.41
C VAL A 126 -31.03 0.15 -10.28
N ILE A 127 -30.65 0.58 -9.09
CA ILE A 127 -31.47 0.51 -7.88
C ILE A 127 -32.04 1.89 -7.59
N GLU A 128 -33.36 1.98 -7.49
CA GLU A 128 -34.09 3.25 -7.39
C GLU A 128 -34.39 3.66 -5.94
N ASN A 129 -34.29 2.73 -4.98
CA ASN A 129 -34.59 2.96 -3.56
C ASN A 129 -34.05 1.85 -2.64
N LYS A 130 -34.01 2.15 -1.34
CA LYS A 130 -33.52 1.27 -0.26
C LYS A 130 -34.26 -0.07 -0.20
N GLU A 131 -35.56 -0.10 -0.45
CA GLU A 131 -36.31 -1.35 -0.45
C GLU A 131 -35.87 -2.30 -1.57
N GLN A 132 -35.54 -1.79 -2.76
CA GLN A 132 -35.02 -2.60 -3.86
C GLN A 132 -33.64 -3.17 -3.54
N LEU A 133 -32.74 -2.36 -2.97
CA LEU A 133 -31.42 -2.84 -2.53
C LEU A 133 -31.57 -3.96 -1.51
N ARG A 134 -32.38 -3.74 -0.47
CA ARG A 134 -32.62 -4.72 0.59
C ARG A 134 -33.22 -6.04 0.11
N GLU A 135 -34.13 -5.99 -0.87
CA GLU A 135 -34.72 -7.20 -1.45
C GLU A 135 -33.68 -8.03 -2.23
N LEU A 136 -32.64 -7.37 -2.75
CA LEU A 136 -31.55 -8.02 -3.46
C LEU A 136 -30.47 -8.53 -2.50
N ALA A 137 -29.99 -7.68 -1.59
CA ALA A 137 -29.06 -8.04 -0.51
C ALA A 137 -29.54 -9.28 0.27
N ALA A 138 -30.84 -9.38 0.57
CA ALA A 138 -31.41 -10.55 1.24
C ALA A 138 -31.38 -11.87 0.43
N GLN A 139 -30.84 -11.86 -0.79
CA GLN A 139 -30.59 -13.06 -1.61
C GLN A 139 -29.14 -13.53 -1.53
N CYS A 140 -28.22 -12.69 -1.04
CA CYS A 140 -26.85 -13.07 -0.74
C CYS A 140 -26.82 -14.07 0.44
N LEU A 141 -25.80 -14.92 0.46
CA LEU A 141 -25.63 -15.99 1.43
C LEU A 141 -24.55 -15.59 2.45
N GLU A 142 -24.90 -14.66 3.33
CA GLU A 142 -23.97 -14.21 4.38
C GLU A 142 -23.55 -15.36 5.33
N GLY A 143 -22.24 -15.52 5.55
CA GLY A 143 -21.64 -16.43 6.53
C GLY A 143 -20.71 -17.52 5.99
N GLY A 144 -19.98 -17.33 4.87
CA GLY A 144 -18.90 -18.24 4.46
C GLY A 144 -19.32 -19.49 3.68
N ASP A 145 -20.48 -19.47 3.04
CA ASP A 145 -21.08 -20.63 2.37
C ASP A 145 -21.55 -20.26 0.94
N ASP A 146 -20.97 -19.20 0.38
CA ASP A 146 -21.24 -18.77 -0.98
C ASP A 146 -20.48 -19.66 -2.01
N ASP A 147 -20.70 -19.42 -3.30
CA ASP A 147 -20.23 -20.33 -4.34
C ASP A 147 -18.94 -19.81 -5.03
N ASP A 148 -18.39 -18.67 -4.63
CA ASP A 148 -17.22 -18.00 -5.21
C ASP A 148 -15.94 -18.79 -4.93
N ILE A 149 -14.83 -18.33 -5.50
CA ILE A 149 -13.49 -18.79 -5.10
C ILE A 149 -12.60 -17.56 -5.13
N GLU A 150 -12.27 -17.03 -3.97
CA GLU A 150 -11.59 -15.73 -3.87
C GLU A 150 -10.11 -15.86 -3.51
N CYS A 151 -9.75 -16.98 -2.88
CA CYS A 151 -8.38 -17.21 -2.41
C CYS A 151 -7.34 -17.40 -3.53
N ILE A 152 -7.74 -17.33 -4.80
CA ILE A 152 -6.86 -17.46 -5.95
C ILE A 152 -7.37 -16.69 -7.17
N ASP A 153 -6.50 -15.93 -7.83
CA ASP A 153 -6.80 -15.12 -9.00
C ASP A 153 -6.12 -15.62 -10.28
N PHE A 154 -6.73 -15.29 -11.42
CA PHE A 154 -6.13 -15.43 -12.73
C PHE A 154 -5.15 -14.30 -13.07
N VAL A 155 -3.98 -14.63 -13.61
CA VAL A 155 -3.07 -13.61 -14.17
C VAL A 155 -3.33 -13.44 -15.66
N TYR A 156 -3.86 -12.27 -16.03
CA TYR A 156 -4.19 -11.89 -17.40
C TYR A 156 -2.97 -11.36 -18.19
N PRO A 157 -2.98 -11.44 -19.54
CA PRO A 157 -4.06 -11.93 -20.41
C PRO A 157 -4.04 -13.45 -20.62
N ILE A 158 -5.23 -14.04 -20.87
CA ILE A 158 -5.41 -15.47 -21.14
C ILE A 158 -5.93 -15.67 -22.56
N THR A 159 -5.34 -16.63 -23.29
CA THR A 159 -5.80 -17.01 -24.63
C THR A 159 -6.65 -18.28 -24.57
N LEU A 160 -7.85 -18.22 -25.15
CA LEU A 160 -8.83 -19.30 -25.27
C LEU A 160 -9.01 -19.67 -26.74
N PHE A 161 -9.13 -20.97 -27.02
CA PHE A 161 -9.40 -21.52 -28.35
C PHE A 161 -10.76 -22.22 -28.35
N THR A 162 -11.61 -21.90 -29.32
CA THR A 162 -12.91 -22.58 -29.48
C THR A 162 -12.84 -23.66 -30.55
N PHE A 163 -13.63 -24.71 -30.41
CA PHE A 163 -13.69 -25.85 -31.33
C PHE A 163 -15.13 -26.21 -31.69
N ASP A 164 -15.33 -26.82 -32.86
CA ASP A 164 -16.61 -27.43 -33.21
C ASP A 164 -16.73 -28.88 -32.68
N ILE A 165 -17.91 -29.48 -32.83
CA ILE A 165 -18.18 -30.88 -32.47
C ILE A 165 -17.29 -31.93 -33.19
N ASN A 166 -16.50 -31.52 -34.18
CA ASN A 166 -15.54 -32.38 -34.88
C ASN A 166 -14.08 -32.11 -34.43
N ASN A 167 -13.89 -31.39 -33.33
CA ASN A 167 -12.59 -30.93 -32.79
C ASN A 167 -11.80 -30.05 -33.77
N GLN A 168 -12.49 -29.33 -34.67
CA GLN A 168 -11.83 -28.34 -35.52
C GLN A 168 -11.85 -26.98 -34.82
N GLN A 169 -10.68 -26.36 -34.63
CA GLN A 169 -10.60 -25.01 -34.08
C GLN A 169 -11.41 -24.02 -34.94
N THR A 170 -12.35 -23.34 -34.29
CA THR A 170 -13.28 -22.37 -34.89
C THR A 170 -12.85 -20.93 -34.63
N GLY A 171 -12.07 -20.68 -33.58
CA GLY A 171 -11.68 -19.33 -33.15
C GLY A 171 -10.52 -19.30 -32.17
N GLU A 172 -10.13 -18.07 -31.83
CA GLU A 172 -9.15 -17.70 -30.82
C GLU A 172 -9.64 -16.39 -30.20
N VAL A 173 -9.69 -16.34 -28.87
CA VAL A 173 -10.16 -15.21 -28.07
C VAL A 173 -9.12 -14.93 -27.01
N VAL A 174 -8.75 -13.67 -26.80
CA VAL A 174 -7.89 -13.25 -25.70
C VAL A 174 -8.78 -12.48 -24.73
N VAL A 175 -8.75 -12.87 -23.46
CA VAL A 175 -9.46 -12.19 -22.36
C VAL A 175 -8.44 -11.42 -21.51
N GLU A 176 -8.82 -10.23 -21.07
CA GLU A 176 -7.92 -9.30 -20.35
C GLU A 176 -8.33 -9.07 -18.89
N SER A 177 -9.46 -9.65 -18.45
CA SER A 177 -10.03 -9.49 -17.10
C SER A 177 -10.96 -10.64 -16.73
N ASP A 178 -11.31 -10.76 -15.44
CA ASP A 178 -12.32 -11.71 -14.95
C ASP A 178 -13.69 -11.45 -15.57
N GLU A 179 -14.06 -10.19 -15.79
CA GLU A 179 -15.29 -9.83 -16.51
C GLU A 179 -15.33 -10.45 -17.92
N ASP A 180 -14.22 -10.39 -18.67
CA ASP A 180 -14.12 -11.00 -20.01
C ASP A 180 -14.19 -12.52 -19.94
N LEU A 181 -13.50 -13.13 -18.97
CA LEU A 181 -13.45 -14.57 -18.78
C LEU A 181 -14.82 -15.13 -18.38
N ARG A 182 -15.46 -14.52 -17.40
CA ARG A 182 -16.81 -14.84 -16.91
C ARG A 182 -17.83 -14.75 -18.03
N LYS A 183 -17.82 -13.67 -18.81
CA LYS A 183 -18.73 -13.46 -19.95
C LYS A 183 -18.47 -14.46 -21.08
N PHE A 184 -17.21 -14.84 -21.30
CA PHE A 184 -16.86 -15.84 -22.30
C PHE A 184 -17.45 -17.20 -21.94
N PHE A 185 -17.26 -17.67 -20.70
CA PHE A 185 -17.75 -18.98 -20.26
C PHE A 185 -19.29 -19.03 -20.15
N ASN A 186 -19.93 -17.97 -19.64
CA ASN A 186 -21.39 -17.85 -19.61
C ASN A 186 -22.02 -17.81 -21.03
N GLY A 187 -21.23 -17.42 -22.04
CA GLY A 187 -21.66 -17.37 -23.44
C GLY A 187 -21.64 -18.71 -24.19
N LEU A 188 -21.10 -19.78 -23.58
CA LEU A 188 -20.94 -21.08 -24.23
C LEU A 188 -22.26 -21.87 -24.29
N GLU A 189 -22.52 -22.54 -25.43
CA GLU A 189 -23.59 -23.52 -25.55
C GLU A 189 -23.15 -24.90 -24.99
N ASP A 190 -24.10 -25.76 -24.61
CA ASP A 190 -23.83 -27.07 -23.98
C ASP A 190 -22.84 -27.97 -24.75
N ASP A 191 -22.77 -27.83 -26.08
CA ASP A 191 -21.90 -28.58 -26.98
C ASP A 191 -20.64 -27.84 -27.42
N ASP A 192 -20.40 -26.64 -26.91
CA ASP A 192 -19.17 -25.88 -27.18
C ASP A 192 -17.97 -26.50 -26.46
N LEU A 193 -16.85 -26.50 -27.17
CA LEU A 193 -15.57 -27.01 -26.72
C LEU A 193 -14.55 -25.87 -26.70
N VAL A 194 -13.94 -25.64 -25.55
CA VAL A 194 -12.94 -24.60 -25.32
C VAL A 194 -11.63 -25.23 -24.90
N SER A 195 -10.49 -24.67 -25.28
CA SER A 195 -9.19 -25.04 -24.72
C SER A 195 -8.43 -23.79 -24.32
N ILE A 196 -7.71 -23.86 -23.21
CA ILE A 196 -6.89 -22.76 -22.68
C ILE A 196 -5.47 -22.91 -23.22
N GLN A 197 -4.84 -21.78 -23.55
CA GLN A 197 -3.42 -21.77 -23.85
C GLN A 197 -2.60 -21.90 -22.56
N PHE A 198 -1.97 -23.06 -22.36
CA PHE A 198 -1.00 -23.28 -21.30
C PHE A 198 0.44 -22.90 -21.72
N PRO A 199 1.32 -22.55 -20.76
CA PRO A 199 1.08 -22.46 -19.31
C PRO A 199 0.23 -21.25 -18.92
N LEU A 200 -0.48 -21.36 -17.79
CA LEU A 200 -1.25 -20.29 -17.15
C LEU A 200 -0.66 -19.97 -15.78
N THR A 201 -0.61 -18.70 -15.40
CA THR A 201 -0.21 -18.26 -14.07
C THR A 201 -1.45 -17.91 -13.25
N LEU A 202 -1.49 -18.37 -12.00
CA LEU A 202 -2.47 -18.01 -10.99
C LEU A 202 -1.76 -17.33 -9.82
N LYS A 203 -2.44 -16.44 -9.11
CA LYS A 203 -1.90 -15.74 -7.94
C LYS A 203 -2.77 -16.08 -6.73
N LYS A 204 -2.19 -16.63 -5.67
CA LYS A 204 -2.91 -16.94 -4.43
C LYS A 204 -3.16 -15.69 -3.59
N PHE A 205 -4.06 -15.77 -2.60
CA PHE A 205 -4.35 -14.71 -1.64
C PHE A 205 -3.09 -14.15 -0.94
N ASP A 206 -2.12 -15.01 -0.64
CA ASP A 206 -0.83 -14.65 -0.01
C ASP A 206 0.16 -13.93 -0.96
N GLY A 207 -0.28 -13.64 -2.20
CA GLY A 207 0.52 -12.99 -3.24
C GLY A 207 1.45 -13.93 -4.00
N THR A 208 1.51 -15.21 -3.65
CA THR A 208 2.38 -16.17 -4.35
C THR A 208 1.83 -16.55 -5.72
N GLU A 209 2.71 -16.61 -6.73
CA GLU A 209 2.34 -17.05 -8.07
C GLU A 209 2.61 -18.55 -8.27
N ILE A 210 1.62 -19.26 -8.82
CA ILE A 210 1.75 -20.65 -9.26
C ILE A 210 1.54 -20.73 -10.77
N VAL A 211 2.23 -21.68 -11.42
CA VAL A 211 2.11 -21.92 -12.86
C VAL A 211 1.51 -23.31 -13.07
N VAL A 212 0.45 -23.39 -13.86
CA VAL A 212 -0.23 -24.64 -14.23
C VAL A 212 -0.06 -24.92 -15.73
N ASP A 213 0.14 -26.18 -16.08
CA ASP A 213 0.46 -26.62 -17.45
C ASP A 213 -0.67 -27.43 -18.12
N SER A 214 -1.79 -27.68 -17.43
CA SER A 214 -2.92 -28.48 -17.94
C SER A 214 -4.25 -28.13 -17.26
N ASN A 215 -5.38 -28.56 -17.85
CA ASN A 215 -6.71 -28.35 -17.24
C ASN A 215 -6.83 -29.08 -15.91
N GLY A 216 -6.19 -30.25 -15.78
CA GLY A 216 -6.17 -31.02 -14.54
C GLY A 216 -5.40 -30.31 -13.42
N GLU A 217 -4.27 -29.68 -13.73
CA GLU A 217 -3.52 -28.88 -12.75
C GLU A 217 -4.28 -27.60 -12.37
N LEU A 218 -4.92 -26.95 -13.34
CA LEU A 218 -5.78 -25.80 -13.09
C LEU A 218 -6.94 -26.15 -12.15
N ALA A 219 -7.71 -27.19 -12.46
CA ALA A 219 -8.85 -27.59 -11.63
C ALA A 219 -8.44 -27.95 -10.20
N ASN A 220 -7.31 -28.64 -10.02
CA ASN A 220 -6.81 -28.95 -8.69
C ASN A 220 -6.34 -27.71 -7.94
N ALA A 221 -5.71 -26.74 -8.62
CA ALA A 221 -5.27 -25.51 -8.00
C ALA A 221 -6.46 -24.69 -7.47
N LEU A 222 -7.53 -24.57 -8.28
CA LEU A 222 -8.75 -23.84 -7.88
C LEU A 222 -9.51 -24.56 -6.77
N GLU A 223 -9.69 -25.89 -6.84
CA GLU A 223 -10.38 -26.64 -5.77
C GLU A 223 -9.64 -26.61 -4.43
N MET A 224 -8.30 -26.62 -4.47
CA MET A 224 -7.52 -26.56 -3.24
C MET A 224 -7.52 -25.17 -2.60
N ALA A 225 -7.74 -24.11 -3.39
CA ALA A 225 -7.70 -22.74 -2.91
C ALA A 225 -8.95 -22.33 -2.14
N LYS A 226 -10.12 -22.93 -2.41
CA LYS A 226 -11.42 -22.56 -1.83
C LYS A 226 -11.42 -22.32 -0.31
N ASP A 227 -10.73 -23.17 0.43
CA ASP A 227 -10.72 -23.12 1.90
C ASP A 227 -9.37 -22.58 2.43
N GLU A 228 -8.59 -21.84 1.63
CA GLU A 228 -7.24 -21.37 2.02
C GLU A 228 -7.23 -20.00 2.71
N CYS A 229 -8.29 -19.20 2.59
CA CYS A 229 -8.44 -17.86 3.16
C CYS A 229 -9.88 -17.63 3.66
N ASP A 230 -10.12 -16.51 4.37
CA ASP A 230 -11.48 -15.97 4.50
C ASP A 230 -11.88 -15.32 3.18
N GLU A 231 -13.09 -15.61 2.73
CA GLU A 231 -13.71 -15.02 1.53
C GLU A 231 -14.58 -13.81 1.89
N ASP A 232 -14.38 -13.18 3.07
CA ASP A 232 -15.12 -12.00 3.58
C ASP A 232 -16.64 -12.06 3.33
N ASP A 233 -17.16 -13.25 3.58
CA ASP A 233 -18.37 -13.76 2.95
C ASP A 233 -19.60 -13.54 3.86
N ASP A 234 -19.47 -12.64 4.83
CA ASP A 234 -20.52 -12.19 5.73
C ASP A 234 -20.72 -10.66 5.71
N ASP A 235 -21.87 -10.20 6.22
CA ASP A 235 -22.26 -8.77 6.20
C ASP A 235 -21.61 -7.96 7.34
N ASP A 236 -20.58 -8.54 7.93
CA ASP A 236 -19.78 -8.00 9.01
C ASP A 236 -18.65 -7.18 8.37
N PHE A 237 -18.76 -5.85 8.52
CA PHE A 237 -17.78 -4.90 7.99
C PHE A 237 -16.61 -4.68 8.96
N ASN A 238 -16.53 -5.46 10.03
CA ASN A 238 -15.61 -5.24 11.13
C ASN A 238 -14.80 -6.53 11.36
N ASP A 239 -14.15 -7.01 10.30
CA ASP A 239 -13.12 -8.07 10.17
C ASP A 239 -12.58 -8.62 11.51
N ASP A 240 -13.43 -9.32 12.28
CA ASP A 240 -13.14 -9.87 13.62
C ASP A 240 -13.26 -11.40 13.69
N ASP A 241 -13.37 -12.04 12.53
CA ASP A 241 -13.69 -13.46 12.33
C ASP A 241 -12.49 -14.43 12.39
N PHE A 242 -11.30 -13.93 12.74
CA PHE A 242 -10.07 -14.73 12.85
C PHE A 242 -10.24 -16.05 13.64
N ASP A 243 -9.80 -17.15 13.01
CA ASP A 243 -9.66 -18.45 13.68
C ASP A 243 -8.50 -18.48 14.72
N GLU A 244 -8.53 -19.50 15.60
CA GLU A 244 -7.61 -19.65 16.74
C GLU A 244 -6.14 -19.75 16.34
N GLU A 245 -5.83 -20.33 15.17
CA GLU A 245 -4.43 -20.52 14.72
C GLU A 245 -3.89 -19.26 14.02
N ARG A 246 -4.74 -18.50 13.33
CA ARG A 246 -4.37 -17.29 12.57
C ARG A 246 -4.08 -16.09 13.48
N PHE A 247 -4.82 -15.91 14.58
CA PHE A 247 -4.60 -14.79 15.51
C PHE A 247 -3.25 -14.89 16.26
N ASP A 248 -2.93 -16.06 16.81
CA ASP A 248 -1.67 -16.29 17.52
C ASP A 248 -0.47 -16.17 16.57
N PHE A 249 -0.63 -16.65 15.33
CA PHE A 249 0.34 -16.44 14.26
C PHE A 249 0.55 -14.95 14.00
N CYS A 250 -0.52 -14.17 13.79
CA CYS A 250 -0.46 -12.72 13.52
C CYS A 250 0.25 -11.95 14.64
N LEU A 251 -0.13 -12.18 15.91
CA LEU A 251 0.52 -11.52 17.05
C LEU A 251 2.02 -11.81 17.15
N THR A 252 2.43 -13.03 16.79
CA THR A 252 3.82 -13.50 16.93
C THR A 252 4.68 -13.30 15.68
N GLN A 253 4.09 -12.91 14.54
CA GLN A 253 4.85 -12.64 13.31
C GLN A 253 5.81 -11.47 13.49
N CYS A 254 5.34 -10.39 14.10
CA CYS A 254 6.04 -9.11 14.10
C CYS A 254 5.94 -8.40 15.45
N PRO A 255 6.88 -7.50 15.79
CA PRO A 255 6.70 -6.55 16.88
C PRO A 255 5.51 -5.62 16.64
N TRP A 256 5.04 -5.01 17.73
CA TRP A 256 3.90 -4.10 17.75
C TRP A 256 4.25 -2.82 18.50
N GLU A 257 4.03 -1.67 17.89
CA GLU A 257 4.19 -0.35 18.48
C GLU A 257 2.92 0.07 19.22
N VAL A 258 3.06 0.55 20.45
CA VAL A 258 1.95 1.14 21.21
C VAL A 258 1.62 2.53 20.66
N ARG A 259 0.40 2.70 20.14
CA ARG A 259 -0.12 3.98 19.61
C ARG A 259 -1.11 4.64 20.55
N GLU A 260 -1.92 3.87 21.26
CA GLU A 260 -2.86 4.41 22.25
C GLU A 260 -2.96 3.51 23.47
N VAL A 261 -3.08 4.12 24.66
CA VAL A 261 -3.44 3.42 25.89
C VAL A 261 -4.40 4.29 26.70
N VAL A 262 -5.61 3.80 26.94
CA VAL A 262 -6.62 4.40 27.81
C VAL A 262 -6.93 3.43 28.94
N ARG A 263 -6.80 3.90 30.18
CA ARG A 263 -7.11 3.14 31.38
C ARG A 263 -8.16 3.85 32.23
N ASP A 264 -9.27 3.19 32.54
CA ASP A 264 -10.39 3.73 33.33
C ASP A 264 -10.89 5.10 32.82
N ASN A 265 -11.04 5.24 31.50
CA ASN A 265 -11.36 6.51 30.80
C ASN A 265 -10.33 7.64 31.00
N GLN A 266 -9.06 7.31 31.28
CA GLN A 266 -7.96 8.27 31.31
C GLN A 266 -6.87 7.84 30.36
N SER A 267 -6.50 8.73 29.43
CA SER A 267 -5.37 8.48 28.54
C SER A 267 -4.08 8.34 29.34
N GLN A 268 -3.39 7.22 29.12
CA GLN A 268 -2.01 6.96 29.51
C GLN A 268 -1.07 7.01 28.29
N THR A 269 -1.58 7.39 27.11
CA THR A 269 -0.89 7.29 25.83
C THR A 269 0.50 7.93 25.87
N GLU A 270 0.64 9.18 26.35
CA GLU A 270 1.94 9.87 26.41
C GLU A 270 3.03 9.11 27.19
N GLN A 271 2.63 8.27 28.15
CA GLN A 271 3.55 7.47 28.94
C GLN A 271 4.12 6.29 28.14
N TYR A 272 3.29 5.66 27.32
CA TYR A 272 3.55 4.37 26.67
C TYR A 272 3.70 4.43 25.15
N LEU A 273 3.38 5.58 24.54
CA LEU A 273 3.53 5.81 23.11
C LEU A 273 4.92 5.40 22.65
N GLU A 274 4.99 4.72 21.50
CA GLU A 274 6.22 4.19 20.86
C GLU A 274 6.92 3.06 21.64
N TYR A 275 6.28 2.49 22.67
CA TYR A 275 6.79 1.26 23.27
C TYR A 275 6.61 0.11 22.27
N ILE A 276 7.63 -0.74 22.13
CA ILE A 276 7.60 -1.85 21.19
C ILE A 276 7.36 -3.14 21.97
N MET A 277 6.30 -3.85 21.64
CA MET A 277 5.95 -5.16 22.17
C MET A 277 6.34 -6.26 21.18
N THR A 278 6.95 -7.33 21.67
CA THR A 278 7.29 -8.49 20.85
C THR A 278 6.72 -9.73 21.51
N PHE A 279 5.76 -10.36 20.86
CA PHE A 279 5.13 -11.59 21.32
C PHE A 279 5.89 -12.81 20.79
N ALA A 280 6.03 -13.84 21.61
CA ALA A 280 6.63 -15.11 21.22
C ALA A 280 5.62 -16.26 21.39
N GLU A 281 5.75 -17.28 20.54
CA GLU A 281 4.91 -18.50 20.53
C GLU A 281 4.87 -19.25 21.88
N ASP A 282 5.84 -19.01 22.77
CA ASP A 282 5.88 -19.64 24.09
C ASP A 282 5.04 -18.91 25.17
N GLY A 283 4.27 -17.90 24.76
CA GLY A 283 3.43 -17.08 25.64
C GLY A 283 4.19 -15.97 26.37
N THR A 284 5.44 -15.68 25.96
CA THR A 284 6.20 -14.55 26.49
C THR A 284 6.00 -13.30 25.65
N VAL A 285 5.95 -12.13 26.31
CA VAL A 285 5.94 -10.82 25.64
C VAL A 285 7.04 -9.95 26.21
N VAL A 286 7.86 -9.38 25.34
CA VAL A 286 8.95 -8.48 25.68
C VAL A 286 8.57 -7.08 25.23
N VAL A 287 8.65 -6.11 26.14
CA VAL A 287 8.38 -4.70 25.84
C VAL A 287 9.66 -3.90 25.96
N LYS A 288 9.98 -3.13 24.93
CA LYS A 288 11.08 -2.18 24.89
C LYS A 288 10.52 -0.76 24.99
N ASP A 289 10.98 -0.01 26.00
CA ASP A 289 10.60 1.40 26.13
C ASP A 289 11.44 2.32 25.23
N ARG A 290 11.08 3.61 25.19
CA ARG A 290 11.78 4.66 24.43
C ARG A 290 13.26 4.84 24.79
N GLU A 291 13.65 4.47 26.01
CA GLU A 291 15.05 4.52 26.47
C GLU A 291 15.81 3.21 26.17
N GLY A 292 15.14 2.21 25.58
CA GLY A 292 15.68 0.90 25.26
C GLY A 292 15.72 -0.08 26.44
N ASN A 293 15.06 0.24 27.56
CA ASN A 293 14.94 -0.71 28.67
C ASN A 293 13.98 -1.85 28.29
N ILE A 294 14.30 -3.04 28.77
CA ILE A 294 13.53 -4.26 28.49
C ILE A 294 12.68 -4.62 29.71
N LEU A 295 11.38 -4.73 29.47
CA LEU A 295 10.35 -5.16 30.41
C LEU A 295 9.77 -6.49 29.91
N ASN A 296 9.53 -7.44 30.80
CA ASN A 296 9.02 -8.75 30.42
C ASN A 296 7.62 -8.96 31.00
N GLY A 297 6.78 -9.65 30.24
CA GLY A 297 5.47 -10.12 30.65
C GLY A 297 5.12 -11.46 30.00
N THR A 298 3.88 -11.86 30.17
CA THR A 298 3.28 -13.03 29.53
C THR A 298 1.98 -12.66 28.86
N TRP A 299 1.64 -13.39 27.80
CA TRP A 299 0.38 -13.24 27.10
C TRP A 299 -0.28 -14.61 26.88
N THR A 300 -1.60 -14.61 26.78
CA THR A 300 -2.40 -15.78 26.36
C THR A 300 -3.61 -15.32 25.58
N SER A 301 -3.99 -16.03 24.52
CA SER A 301 -5.24 -15.84 23.79
C SER A 301 -6.32 -16.81 24.24
N SER A 302 -7.58 -16.45 24.03
CA SER A 302 -8.74 -17.34 24.12
C SER A 302 -9.88 -16.79 23.25
N PHE A 303 -10.84 -17.63 22.87
CA PHE A 303 -11.89 -17.22 21.91
C PHE A 303 -13.27 -17.29 22.55
N THR A 304 -14.13 -16.34 22.16
CA THR A 304 -15.54 -16.30 22.57
C THR A 304 -16.44 -16.02 21.38
N ASP A 305 -17.75 -16.17 21.56
CA ASP A 305 -18.78 -15.82 20.55
C ASP A 305 -18.80 -14.30 20.19
N ARG A 306 -17.79 -13.52 20.60
CA ARG A 306 -17.67 -12.07 20.39
C ARG A 306 -16.28 -11.66 19.89
N GLY A 307 -15.48 -12.62 19.43
CA GLY A 307 -14.10 -12.38 18.97
C GLY A 307 -12.99 -12.85 19.94
N PRO A 308 -11.72 -12.61 19.57
CA PRO A 308 -10.53 -13.02 20.32
C PRO A 308 -10.37 -12.24 21.63
N LEU A 309 -9.90 -12.91 22.68
CA LEU A 309 -9.51 -12.32 23.95
C LEU A 309 -8.00 -12.46 24.15
N LEU A 310 -7.29 -11.33 24.21
CA LEU A 310 -5.87 -11.25 24.55
C LEU A 310 -5.69 -10.92 26.04
N THR A 311 -5.14 -11.84 26.82
CA THR A 311 -4.75 -11.56 28.21
C THR A 311 -3.28 -11.18 28.28
N LEU A 312 -2.98 -10.03 28.90
CA LEU A 312 -1.62 -9.56 29.14
C LEU A 312 -1.31 -9.50 30.64
N GLU A 313 -0.12 -9.93 31.03
CA GLU A 313 0.35 -9.86 32.42
C GLU A 313 1.81 -9.38 32.50
N PHE A 314 2.02 -8.25 33.18
CA PHE A 314 3.31 -7.63 33.43
C PHE A 314 3.51 -7.31 34.93
N ASP A 315 4.74 -7.41 35.42
CA ASP A 315 5.09 -7.00 36.78
C ASP A 315 5.12 -5.46 36.96
N VAL A 316 5.44 -4.73 35.89
CA VAL A 316 5.71 -3.28 35.90
C VAL A 316 4.66 -2.50 35.10
N LEU A 317 4.28 -2.99 33.92
CA LEU A 317 3.34 -2.34 33.00
C LEU A 317 1.89 -2.66 33.39
N VAL A 318 1.50 -2.30 34.62
CA VAL A 318 0.22 -2.70 35.22
C VAL A 318 -1.02 -2.20 34.46
N ASP A 319 -0.89 -1.15 33.67
CA ASP A 319 -2.00 -0.60 32.86
C ASP A 319 -2.37 -1.52 31.69
N PHE A 320 -1.46 -2.39 31.26
CA PHE A 320 -1.71 -3.42 30.25
C PHE A 320 -2.34 -4.69 30.85
N ASN A 321 -2.34 -4.85 32.18
CA ASN A 321 -2.77 -6.09 32.84
C ASN A 321 -4.29 -6.24 32.86
N LEU A 322 -4.84 -6.78 31.78
CA LEU A 322 -6.25 -7.11 31.58
C LEU A 322 -6.39 -8.30 30.63
N GLU A 323 -7.63 -8.77 30.56
CA GLU A 323 -8.16 -9.51 29.42
C GLU A 323 -8.82 -8.49 28.48
N TRP A 324 -8.29 -8.40 27.26
CA TRP A 324 -8.67 -7.46 26.23
C TRP A 324 -9.46 -8.17 25.15
N LEU A 325 -10.64 -7.66 24.81
CA LEU A 325 -11.34 -8.05 23.59
C LEU A 325 -10.64 -7.41 22.41
N VAL A 326 -10.19 -8.21 21.46
CA VAL A 326 -9.79 -7.72 20.14
C VAL A 326 -11.07 -7.47 19.39
N TYR A 327 -11.29 -6.22 18.99
CA TYR A 327 -12.53 -5.83 18.31
C TYR A 327 -12.26 -5.32 16.89
N GLU A 328 -11.00 -5.21 16.50
CA GLU A 328 -10.59 -4.85 15.14
C GLU A 328 -9.13 -5.26 14.90
N ILE A 329 -8.87 -5.82 13.73
CA ILE A 329 -7.52 -6.04 13.19
C ILE A 329 -7.48 -5.46 11.77
N GLY A 330 -7.17 -4.16 11.65
CA GLY A 330 -6.97 -3.52 10.35
C GLY A 330 -5.59 -3.83 9.75
N ASP A 331 -5.33 -3.28 8.56
CA ASP A 331 -4.02 -3.39 7.90
C ASP A 331 -2.89 -2.86 8.81
N HIS A 332 -2.11 -3.79 9.35
CA HIS A 332 -1.05 -3.55 10.33
C HIS A 332 -1.49 -2.84 11.61
N THR A 333 -2.75 -2.93 12.02
CA THR A 333 -3.21 -2.36 13.31
C THR A 333 -4.07 -3.36 14.07
N ILE A 334 -4.05 -3.27 15.40
CA ILE A 334 -4.93 -4.05 16.25
C ILE A 334 -5.49 -3.14 17.34
N LYS A 335 -6.82 -3.14 17.47
CA LYS A 335 -7.53 -2.38 18.49
C LYS A 335 -8.11 -3.33 19.55
N LEU A 336 -7.82 -2.99 20.80
CA LEU A 336 -8.12 -3.78 21.99
C LEU A 336 -9.04 -2.98 22.91
N TYR A 337 -10.08 -3.64 23.42
CA TYR A 337 -11.07 -3.03 24.30
C TYR A 337 -11.30 -3.85 25.59
N ALA A 338 -11.58 -3.15 26.69
CA ALA A 338 -12.10 -3.77 27.91
C ALA A 338 -13.09 -2.84 28.64
N GLU A 339 -13.91 -3.41 29.54
CA GLU A 339 -14.94 -2.68 30.29
C GLU A 339 -14.41 -1.38 30.93
N ASN A 340 -15.28 -0.39 31.12
CA ASN A 340 -14.95 0.95 31.65
C ASN A 340 -14.11 1.83 30.70
N GLY A 341 -14.24 1.64 29.39
CA GLY A 341 -13.58 2.47 28.38
C GLY A 341 -12.06 2.29 28.40
N ASN A 342 -11.61 1.06 28.66
CA ASN A 342 -10.20 0.71 28.52
C ASN A 342 -9.95 0.40 27.05
N LYS A 343 -8.93 1.02 26.46
CA LYS A 343 -8.59 0.88 25.04
C LYS A 343 -7.08 0.79 24.88
N ILE A 344 -6.62 -0.07 23.97
CA ILE A 344 -5.24 -0.07 23.50
C ILE A 344 -5.28 -0.15 21.98
N ILE A 345 -4.49 0.68 21.30
CA ILE A 345 -4.24 0.53 19.87
C ILE A 345 -2.76 0.21 19.71
N LEU A 346 -2.49 -0.90 19.01
CA LEU A 346 -1.14 -1.25 18.60
C LEU A 346 -1.04 -1.21 17.08
N LYS A 347 0.15 -0.87 16.57
CA LYS A 347 0.47 -0.91 15.14
C LYS A 347 1.57 -1.95 14.91
N GLN A 348 1.36 -2.87 13.97
CA GLN A 348 2.33 -3.89 13.61
C GLN A 348 3.58 -3.26 12.99
N LEU A 349 4.72 -3.92 13.20
CA LEU A 349 6.03 -3.51 12.72
C LEU A 349 6.70 -4.71 12.02
N CYS A 350 6.22 -5.10 10.83
CA CYS A 350 6.78 -6.21 10.06
C CYS A 350 7.94 -5.80 9.15
N GLU A 351 8.88 -6.71 8.86
CA GLU A 351 10.03 -6.48 7.96
C GLU A 351 9.60 -6.13 6.51
N ASP A 352 8.36 -6.45 6.13
CA ASP A 352 7.77 -6.24 4.79
C ASP A 352 6.60 -5.22 4.76
N ASP A 353 6.24 -4.62 5.90
CA ASP A 353 5.26 -3.50 5.96
C ASP A 353 5.94 -2.22 5.43
N PRO A 354 5.30 -1.36 4.61
CA PRO A 354 5.85 -0.10 4.09
C PRO A 354 6.22 0.97 5.15
N GLY A 355 6.49 0.56 6.38
CA GLY A 355 6.71 1.40 7.56
C GLY A 355 7.88 1.03 8.49
N GLU A 356 8.59 -0.11 8.36
CA GLU A 356 9.84 -0.31 9.11
C GLU A 356 11.13 -0.05 8.30
N VAL A 357 12.08 0.54 9.01
CA VAL A 357 13.42 0.90 8.55
C VAL A 357 14.12 -0.36 8.02
N PRO A 358 14.52 -0.39 6.74
CA PRO A 358 14.91 -1.62 6.08
C PRO A 358 16.21 -2.13 6.69
N GLY A 359 16.44 -3.44 6.71
CA GLY A 359 17.79 -3.93 6.96
C GLY A 359 18.85 -3.25 6.07
N PRO A 360 20.15 -3.26 6.43
CA PRO A 360 21.22 -2.61 5.68
C PRO A 360 21.26 -2.93 4.19
N ASP A 361 20.80 -4.11 3.79
CA ASP A 361 20.74 -4.54 2.40
C ASP A 361 19.54 -3.91 1.67
N THR A 362 18.37 -3.85 2.29
CA THR A 362 17.17 -3.25 1.69
C THR A 362 17.30 -1.73 1.55
N LEU A 363 17.84 -1.02 2.55
CA LEU A 363 18.13 0.42 2.41
C LEU A 363 19.16 0.66 1.30
N ARG A 364 20.09 -0.28 1.10
CA ARG A 364 21.08 -0.20 0.03
C ARG A 364 20.45 -0.31 -1.34
N GLU A 365 19.41 -1.12 -1.50
CA GLU A 365 18.68 -1.23 -2.77
C GLU A 365 17.77 -0.01 -2.98
N ILE A 366 17.01 0.41 -1.96
CA ILE A 366 16.18 1.63 -2.00
C ILE A 366 17.00 2.86 -2.44
N LEU A 367 18.20 3.06 -1.86
CA LEU A 367 19.05 4.20 -2.23
C LEU A 367 19.52 4.15 -3.69
N LYS A 368 19.67 2.96 -4.29
CA LYS A 368 20.13 2.79 -5.68
C LYS A 368 19.02 2.88 -6.72
N GLU A 369 17.77 2.67 -6.32
CA GLU A 369 16.63 2.59 -7.24
C GLU A 369 16.35 3.92 -7.95
N CYS A 370 16.43 5.03 -7.22
CA CYS A 370 16.05 6.35 -7.70
C CYS A 370 17.06 7.43 -7.30
N GLU A 371 16.80 8.66 -7.73
CA GLU A 371 17.58 9.84 -7.38
C GLU A 371 16.99 10.47 -6.10
N TRP A 372 17.85 11.13 -5.31
CA TRP A 372 17.48 11.67 -4.01
C TRP A 372 17.75 13.16 -3.95
N ILE A 373 16.70 13.96 -3.83
CA ILE A 373 16.78 15.41 -3.79
C ILE A 373 16.88 15.89 -2.34
N ILE A 374 17.85 16.75 -2.05
CA ILE A 374 17.99 17.36 -0.74
C ILE A 374 16.82 18.31 -0.49
N LYS A 375 15.97 17.97 0.48
CA LYS A 375 14.94 18.87 1.02
C LYS A 375 15.46 19.68 2.19
N LYS A 376 16.37 19.14 2.99
CA LYS A 376 16.92 19.84 4.15
C LYS A 376 18.28 19.29 4.53
N VAL A 377 19.20 20.17 4.91
CA VAL A 377 20.47 19.82 5.56
C VAL A 377 20.67 20.78 6.71
N LYS A 378 20.91 20.25 7.90
CA LYS A 378 21.22 21.01 9.09
C LYS A 378 22.47 20.47 9.76
N ASN A 379 23.34 21.37 10.21
CA ASN A 379 24.62 21.03 10.82
C ASN A 379 24.88 21.97 12.01
N GLN A 380 25.02 21.41 13.22
CA GLN A 380 25.25 22.16 14.45
C GLN A 380 24.20 23.24 14.72
N GLY A 381 22.94 23.00 14.36
CA GLY A 381 21.88 23.98 14.52
C GLY A 381 21.67 24.92 13.34
N GLU A 382 22.57 24.94 12.35
CA GLU A 382 22.50 25.83 11.19
C GLU A 382 22.01 25.06 9.95
N GLU A 383 20.97 25.56 9.30
CA GLU A 383 20.49 25.04 8.01
C GLU A 383 21.43 25.47 6.87
N ILE A 384 21.60 24.59 5.88
CA ILE A 384 22.52 24.78 4.75
C ILE A 384 21.69 24.87 3.45
N ASP A 385 20.97 25.97 3.30
CA ASP A 385 19.96 26.13 2.25
C ASP A 385 20.55 26.13 0.83
N ARG A 386 21.83 26.49 0.70
CA ARG A 386 22.59 26.38 -0.57
C ARG A 386 22.68 24.97 -1.15
N LEU A 387 22.26 23.93 -0.41
CA LEU A 387 22.20 22.54 -0.87
C LEU A 387 20.79 22.08 -1.29
N LEU A 388 19.75 22.89 -1.04
CA LEU A 388 18.37 22.55 -1.41
C LEU A 388 18.26 22.23 -2.90
N GLY A 389 17.57 21.15 -3.25
CA GLY A 389 17.40 20.73 -4.64
C GLY A 389 18.63 20.07 -5.27
N PHE A 390 19.75 19.91 -4.55
CA PHE A 390 20.87 19.11 -5.03
C PHE A 390 20.50 17.63 -5.04
N GLU A 391 21.11 16.88 -5.95
CA GLU A 391 20.76 15.49 -6.23
C GLU A 391 21.87 14.54 -5.81
N PHE A 392 21.53 13.61 -4.91
CA PHE A 392 22.32 12.42 -4.65
C PHE A 392 21.94 11.30 -5.61
N LYS A 393 22.96 10.60 -6.09
CA LYS A 393 22.81 9.33 -6.79
C LYS A 393 23.75 8.30 -6.18
N PHE A 394 23.17 7.27 -5.57
CA PHE A 394 23.91 6.19 -4.93
C PHE A 394 24.16 5.08 -5.95
N LEU A 395 25.42 4.89 -6.33
CA LEU A 395 25.85 3.93 -7.33
C LEU A 395 26.36 2.64 -6.65
N PRO A 396 26.42 1.52 -7.39
CA PRO A 396 27.05 0.29 -6.93
C PRO A 396 28.50 0.50 -6.47
N GLU A 397 29.03 -0.46 -5.70
CA GLU A 397 30.40 -0.44 -5.16
C GLU A 397 30.69 0.71 -4.18
N GLY A 398 29.64 1.35 -3.62
CA GLY A 398 29.79 2.37 -2.57
C GLY A 398 30.20 3.75 -3.09
N VAL A 399 29.92 4.06 -4.36
CA VAL A 399 30.16 5.38 -4.96
C VAL A 399 28.89 6.23 -4.88
N VAL A 400 28.98 7.48 -4.42
CA VAL A 400 27.85 8.43 -4.42
C VAL A 400 28.24 9.69 -5.18
N THR A 401 27.32 10.24 -5.97
CA THR A 401 27.51 11.55 -6.60
C THR A 401 26.54 12.57 -6.03
N LEU A 402 27.00 13.81 -5.88
CA LEU A 402 26.17 14.97 -5.55
C LEU A 402 26.24 15.96 -6.70
N SER A 403 25.10 16.24 -7.34
CA SER A 403 25.02 17.15 -8.50
C SER A 403 24.14 18.36 -8.22
N ASN A 404 24.58 19.50 -8.76
CA ASN A 404 23.81 20.73 -8.81
C ASN A 404 23.30 21.04 -10.24
N GLY A 405 23.26 20.03 -11.12
CA GLY A 405 22.87 20.15 -12.53
C GLY A 405 23.96 20.70 -13.47
N ILE A 406 24.96 21.42 -12.97
CA ILE A 406 26.13 21.88 -13.76
C ILE A 406 27.37 21.04 -13.44
N THR A 407 27.64 20.88 -12.16
CA THR A 407 28.81 20.23 -11.59
C THR A 407 28.38 19.02 -10.78
N THR A 408 29.23 18.01 -10.77
CA THR A 408 28.99 16.78 -10.02
C THR A 408 30.26 16.45 -9.24
N SER A 409 30.10 16.35 -7.92
CA SER A 409 31.13 15.87 -7.01
C SER A 409 30.91 14.38 -6.75
N GLU A 410 32.00 13.65 -6.52
CA GLU A 410 31.98 12.22 -6.24
C GLU A 410 32.53 11.95 -4.83
N GLY A 411 31.95 10.97 -4.17
CA GLY A 411 32.37 10.50 -2.85
C GLY A 411 32.04 9.03 -2.65
N THR A 412 32.13 8.59 -1.39
CA THR A 412 31.83 7.21 -1.00
C THR A 412 30.66 7.15 -0.04
N TRP A 413 29.91 6.06 -0.08
CA TRP A 413 28.85 5.78 0.87
C TRP A 413 28.87 4.33 1.35
N GLU A 414 28.47 4.13 2.61
CA GLU A 414 28.32 2.80 3.22
C GLU A 414 27.07 2.80 4.12
N ILE A 415 26.37 1.66 4.20
CA ILE A 415 25.29 1.45 5.17
C ILE A 415 25.74 0.43 6.19
N GLY A 416 25.51 0.73 7.47
CA GLY A 416 25.72 -0.19 8.57
C GLY A 416 24.95 0.26 9.82
N TYR A 417 25.17 -0.43 10.92
CA TYR A 417 24.65 -0.02 12.22
C TYR A 417 25.71 0.80 12.96
N ASN A 418 25.30 1.92 13.55
CA ASN A 418 26.17 2.73 14.39
C ASN A 418 26.39 2.06 15.78
N ASN A 419 27.11 2.74 16.66
CA ASN A 419 27.43 2.20 18.00
C ASN A 419 26.18 1.91 18.86
N ASP A 420 25.08 2.61 18.59
CA ASP A 420 23.80 2.47 19.29
C ASP A 420 22.85 1.49 18.59
N GLN A 421 23.37 0.73 17.61
CA GLN A 421 22.62 -0.22 16.78
C GLN A 421 21.51 0.42 15.92
N VAL A 422 21.64 1.72 15.62
CA VAL A 422 20.74 2.43 14.70
C VAL A 422 21.28 2.30 13.29
N LEU A 423 20.42 1.92 12.34
CA LEU A 423 20.78 1.87 10.92
C LEU A 423 21.23 3.25 10.45
N SER A 424 22.40 3.33 9.83
CA SER A 424 23.04 4.60 9.48
C SER A 424 23.63 4.55 8.08
N LEU A 425 23.51 5.68 7.38
CA LEU A 425 24.15 5.96 6.10
C LEU A 425 25.41 6.80 6.33
N LEU A 426 26.58 6.23 6.10
CA LEU A 426 27.83 6.97 6.11
C LEU A 426 28.06 7.57 4.72
N ILE A 427 28.14 8.90 4.62
CA ILE A 427 28.53 9.62 3.40
C ILE A 427 29.89 10.26 3.61
N THR A 428 30.77 10.18 2.62
CA THR A 428 32.07 10.88 2.62
C THR A 428 32.28 11.58 1.27
N MET A 429 32.20 12.91 1.29
CA MET A 429 32.33 13.78 0.13
C MET A 429 33.50 14.76 0.35
N GLY A 430 34.51 14.70 -0.51
CA GLY A 430 35.69 15.56 -0.36
C GLY A 430 35.41 17.04 -0.63
N ASP A 431 34.62 17.31 -1.68
CA ASP A 431 34.32 18.67 -2.14
C ASP A 431 33.12 19.29 -1.41
N GLU A 432 32.28 18.48 -0.74
CA GLU A 432 31.11 18.94 0.02
C GLU A 432 31.09 18.34 1.43
N PRO A 433 31.88 18.88 2.37
CA PRO A 433 31.96 18.35 3.73
C PRO A 433 30.66 18.53 4.53
N GLY A 434 29.73 19.40 4.08
CA GLY A 434 28.45 19.66 4.76
C GLY A 434 27.50 18.47 4.83
N VAL A 435 27.74 17.43 4.02
CA VAL A 435 26.97 16.18 4.01
C VAL A 435 27.78 14.95 4.41
N SER A 436 29.06 15.13 4.78
CA SER A 436 30.02 14.06 5.04
C SER A 436 29.96 13.55 6.49
N PHE A 437 28.90 12.82 6.81
CA PHE A 437 28.63 12.33 8.16
C PHE A 437 28.11 10.89 8.18
N GLU A 438 28.10 10.29 9.37
CA GLU A 438 27.30 9.11 9.66
C GLU A 438 25.90 9.60 10.01
N TRP A 439 24.93 9.28 9.17
CA TRP A 439 23.55 9.72 9.23
C TRP A 439 22.66 8.59 9.76
N PRO A 440 22.26 8.58 11.05
CA PRO A 440 21.34 7.60 11.59
C PRO A 440 19.94 7.83 11.03
N LEU A 441 19.35 6.79 10.47
CA LEU A 441 18.02 6.82 9.89
C LEU A 441 16.97 6.95 11.01
N ARG A 442 16.04 7.90 10.84
CA ARG A 442 14.93 8.14 11.76
C ARG A 442 13.60 7.81 11.13
N ASP A 443 13.39 8.29 9.91
CA ASP A 443 12.19 7.95 9.14
C ASP A 443 12.59 7.40 7.77
N LEU A 444 12.01 6.26 7.42
CA LEU A 444 11.93 5.81 6.05
C LEU A 444 10.47 5.85 5.60
N ASN A 445 10.25 6.45 4.43
CA ASN A 445 9.05 6.27 3.62
C ASN A 445 9.52 5.97 2.18
N ASN A 446 8.69 5.27 1.41
CA ASN A 446 8.90 5.05 -0.02
C ASN A 446 9.27 6.32 -0.82
N THR A 447 8.89 7.51 -0.33
CA THR A 447 9.08 8.81 -1.01
C THR A 447 10.02 9.78 -0.26
N ARG A 448 10.41 9.47 1.00
CA ARG A 448 11.20 10.37 1.87
C ARG A 448 12.13 9.60 2.80
N LEU A 449 13.35 10.08 2.97
CA LEU A 449 14.26 9.66 4.04
C LEU A 449 14.55 10.83 4.98
N ARG A 450 14.52 10.58 6.28
CA ARG A 450 14.94 11.54 7.31
C ARG A 450 16.01 10.92 8.20
N PHE A 451 17.12 11.64 8.35
CA PHE A 451 18.22 11.28 9.23
C PHE A 451 18.46 12.38 10.26
N GLU A 452 18.79 11.99 11.49
CA GLU A 452 18.99 12.94 12.58
C GLU A 452 20.00 12.46 13.62
N VAL A 453 20.86 13.38 14.05
CA VAL A 453 21.76 13.22 15.19
C VAL A 453 21.44 14.31 16.22
N GLU A 454 20.55 13.99 17.15
CA GLU A 454 20.02 14.96 18.14
C GLU A 454 21.13 15.60 18.99
N GLU A 455 22.19 14.87 19.34
CA GLU A 455 23.22 15.37 20.26
C GLU A 455 24.02 16.54 19.69
N VAL A 456 24.10 16.64 18.36
CA VAL A 456 24.82 17.69 17.64
C VAL A 456 23.91 18.51 16.75
N ASP A 457 22.60 18.28 16.79
CA ASP A 457 21.58 18.98 16.02
C ASP A 457 21.87 18.94 14.50
N TYR A 458 22.09 17.71 14.00
CA TYR A 458 22.28 17.44 12.58
C TYR A 458 21.03 16.81 12.01
N GLU A 459 20.63 17.24 10.82
CA GLU A 459 19.46 16.71 10.12
C GLU A 459 19.73 16.62 8.62
N LEU A 460 19.27 15.56 7.99
CA LEU A 460 19.27 15.40 6.54
C LEU A 460 17.91 14.84 6.11
N VAL A 461 17.20 15.57 5.25
CA VAL A 461 15.93 15.11 4.65
C VAL A 461 16.13 14.99 3.15
N LEU A 462 15.87 13.80 2.62
CA LEU A 462 15.95 13.48 1.21
C LEU A 462 14.57 13.10 0.67
N LEU A 463 14.24 13.58 -0.52
CA LEU A 463 13.04 13.21 -1.26
C LEU A 463 13.41 12.27 -2.41
N ARG A 464 12.69 11.17 -2.52
CA ARG A 464 12.89 10.22 -3.60
C ARG A 464 12.26 10.74 -4.89
N VAL A 465 13.02 10.75 -5.97
CA VAL A 465 12.57 11.13 -7.30
C VAL A 465 12.97 10.04 -8.30
N CYS A 466 11.97 9.35 -8.83
CA CYS A 466 12.14 8.31 -9.84
C CYS A 466 11.74 8.86 -11.22
N ASP A 467 12.50 8.49 -12.26
CA ASP A 467 12.27 8.91 -13.66
C ASP A 467 12.10 10.43 -13.84
N ASP A 468 12.74 11.25 -12.99
CA ASP A 468 12.59 12.71 -12.96
C ASP A 468 11.12 13.19 -12.95
N ASN A 469 10.23 12.40 -12.31
CA ASN A 469 8.78 12.58 -12.30
C ASN A 469 8.15 12.68 -13.70
N ALA A 470 8.71 12.03 -14.72
CA ALA A 470 8.21 12.12 -16.10
C ALA A 470 6.79 11.52 -16.27
N SER A 471 6.39 10.61 -15.37
CA SER A 471 5.05 10.01 -15.33
C SER A 471 4.00 10.82 -14.55
N ASP A 472 4.41 11.83 -13.77
CA ASP A 472 3.51 12.71 -13.03
C ASP A 472 2.95 13.75 -13.99
N GLY A 473 1.71 13.62 -14.46
CA GLY A 473 1.16 14.46 -15.54
C GLY A 473 1.34 15.98 -15.35
N ASP A 474 1.33 16.48 -14.12
CA ASP A 474 1.43 17.89 -13.79
C ASP A 474 2.88 18.40 -13.86
N VAL A 475 3.86 17.61 -13.40
CA VAL A 475 5.26 18.04 -13.29
C VAL A 475 5.86 18.45 -14.66
N PRO A 476 5.77 17.65 -15.74
CA PRO A 476 6.17 18.05 -17.08
C PRO A 476 5.38 19.24 -17.63
N GLU A 477 4.09 19.37 -17.31
CA GLU A 477 3.29 20.52 -17.74
C GLU A 477 3.83 21.82 -17.15
N ILE A 478 4.04 21.86 -15.84
CA ILE A 478 4.58 23.03 -15.13
C ILE A 478 6.00 23.33 -15.63
N ARG A 479 6.86 22.32 -15.78
CA ARG A 479 8.21 22.50 -16.33
C ARG A 479 8.17 23.12 -17.72
N ASN A 480 7.26 22.68 -18.59
CA ASN A 480 7.08 23.25 -19.92
C ASN A 480 6.58 24.70 -19.89
N ILE A 481 5.68 25.05 -18.96
CA ILE A 481 5.22 26.43 -18.75
C ILE A 481 6.40 27.31 -18.37
N MET A 482 7.19 26.89 -17.37
CA MET A 482 8.32 27.66 -16.84
C MET A 482 9.44 27.84 -17.85
N MET A 483 9.75 26.81 -18.66
CA MET A 483 10.72 26.91 -19.76
C MET A 483 10.21 27.70 -20.98
N GLY A 484 8.96 28.16 -20.96
CA GLY A 484 8.29 28.83 -22.08
C GLY A 484 8.70 30.28 -22.32
N GLY A 485 9.75 30.80 -21.67
CA GLY A 485 10.26 32.17 -21.82
C GLY A 485 10.83 32.74 -20.53
N ALA A 486 11.17 34.04 -20.56
CA ALA A 486 11.60 34.77 -19.37
C ALA A 486 10.42 35.05 -18.42
N TRP A 487 10.73 35.11 -17.14
CA TRP A 487 9.81 35.44 -16.05
C TRP A 487 10.37 36.59 -15.22
N ASN A 488 9.49 37.44 -14.66
CA ASN A 488 9.86 38.48 -13.70
C ASN A 488 9.17 38.23 -12.37
N VAL A 489 9.84 38.60 -11.27
CA VAL A 489 9.22 38.62 -9.94
C VAL A 489 8.18 39.74 -9.92
N ALA A 490 6.90 39.36 -9.92
CA ALA A 490 5.76 40.27 -9.82
C ALA A 490 5.44 40.62 -8.36
N MET A 491 5.76 39.72 -7.43
CA MET A 491 5.67 39.93 -5.99
C MET A 491 6.69 39.06 -5.27
N TYR A 492 7.36 39.62 -4.27
CA TYR A 492 8.01 38.86 -3.21
C TYR A 492 7.70 39.51 -1.87
N LYS A 493 7.06 38.76 -0.98
CA LYS A 493 6.65 39.21 0.35
C LYS A 493 7.18 38.23 1.38
N GLU A 494 7.92 38.73 2.35
CA GLU A 494 8.35 37.99 3.53
C GLU A 494 7.56 38.53 4.73
N ASN A 495 6.76 37.68 5.36
CA ASN A 495 5.80 38.07 6.38
C ASN A 495 4.88 39.21 5.90
N ASP A 496 5.00 40.41 6.49
CA ASP A 496 4.27 41.62 6.12
C ASP A 496 5.12 42.64 5.33
N MET A 497 6.34 42.27 4.95
CA MET A 497 7.28 43.14 4.24
C MET A 497 7.27 42.82 2.75
N ASP A 498 6.90 43.81 1.93
CA ASP A 498 7.00 43.73 0.48
C ASP A 498 8.42 44.08 0.03
N MET A 499 9.14 43.08 -0.48
CA MET A 499 10.52 43.16 -0.93
C MET A 499 10.63 43.05 -2.46
N THR A 500 9.51 43.08 -3.18
CA THR A 500 9.43 42.94 -4.66
C THR A 500 10.40 43.87 -5.40
N SER A 501 10.62 45.09 -4.88
CA SER A 501 11.48 46.09 -5.54
C SER A 501 12.95 45.67 -5.66
N GLU A 502 13.40 44.68 -4.89
CA GLU A 502 14.79 44.18 -4.91
C GLU A 502 15.09 43.36 -6.16
N PHE A 503 14.07 42.77 -6.78
CA PHE A 503 14.16 41.94 -7.99
C PHE A 503 13.79 42.72 -9.27
N ALA A 504 13.60 44.03 -9.17
CA ALA A 504 13.14 44.86 -10.28
C ALA A 504 14.13 44.86 -11.47
N GLY A 505 13.62 44.48 -12.64
CA GLY A 505 14.40 44.45 -13.88
C GLY A 505 15.28 43.21 -14.06
N MET A 506 15.08 42.18 -13.24
CA MET A 506 15.68 40.86 -13.39
C MET A 506 14.78 39.94 -14.22
N ASP A 507 15.35 39.27 -15.22
CA ASP A 507 14.70 38.26 -16.04
C ASP A 507 15.22 36.87 -15.64
N PHE A 508 14.30 35.99 -15.25
CA PHE A 508 14.56 34.61 -14.84
C PHE A 508 14.24 33.67 -16.00
N ASN A 509 15.23 32.94 -16.48
CA ASN A 509 15.11 32.01 -17.59
C ASN A 509 15.34 30.58 -17.11
N PHE A 510 14.26 29.80 -17.03
CA PHE A 510 14.29 28.39 -16.64
C PHE A 510 14.59 27.50 -17.85
N SER A 511 15.41 26.47 -17.65
CA SER A 511 15.88 25.60 -18.71
C SER A 511 16.09 24.15 -18.25
N THR A 512 16.35 23.26 -19.21
CA THR A 512 16.65 21.85 -18.96
C THR A 512 17.86 21.66 -18.04
N MET A 513 18.07 20.45 -17.51
CA MET A 513 19.12 20.17 -16.53
C MET A 513 18.96 20.98 -15.24
N HIS A 514 17.72 21.34 -14.92
CA HIS A 514 17.33 22.03 -13.68
C HIS A 514 18.02 23.38 -13.50
N GLN A 515 18.33 24.10 -14.59
CA GLN A 515 19.07 25.37 -14.55
C GLN A 515 18.16 26.59 -14.71
N VAL A 516 18.34 27.60 -13.85
CA VAL A 516 17.74 28.93 -13.98
C VAL A 516 18.84 29.98 -14.12
N GLU A 517 18.76 30.81 -15.14
CA GLU A 517 19.66 31.96 -15.34
C GLU A 517 18.93 33.26 -15.00
N VAL A 518 19.58 34.13 -14.23
CA VAL A 518 19.08 35.48 -13.94
C VAL A 518 19.89 36.49 -14.73
N SER A 519 19.22 37.36 -15.47
CA SER A 519 19.84 38.40 -16.29
C SER A 519 19.22 39.77 -16.04
N VAL A 520 19.99 40.82 -16.33
CA VAL A 520 19.50 42.21 -16.26
C VAL A 520 19.89 42.91 -17.56
N ASN A 521 18.92 43.34 -18.35
CA ASN A 521 19.13 43.85 -19.72
C ASN A 521 19.85 42.84 -20.64
N ASP A 522 19.44 41.57 -20.61
CA ASP A 522 20.03 40.44 -21.36
C ASP A 522 21.50 40.11 -20.99
N ASP A 523 22.06 40.71 -19.94
CA ASP A 523 23.38 40.35 -19.41
C ASP A 523 23.20 39.38 -18.21
N PRO A 524 23.69 38.12 -18.30
CA PRO A 524 23.60 37.16 -17.18
C PRO A 524 24.37 37.66 -15.95
N ILE A 525 23.72 37.62 -14.79
CA ILE A 525 24.28 38.09 -13.52
C ILE A 525 24.43 36.98 -12.48
N SER A 526 23.61 35.94 -12.56
CA SER A 526 23.63 34.79 -11.65
C SER A 526 22.99 33.57 -12.33
N ALA A 527 23.27 32.39 -11.79
CA ALA A 527 22.63 31.14 -12.18
C ALA A 527 22.32 30.32 -10.91
N GLY A 528 21.25 29.55 -10.97
CA GLY A 528 20.78 28.72 -9.88
C GLY A 528 20.16 27.43 -10.39
N ILE A 529 19.58 26.69 -9.46
CA ILE A 529 18.89 25.43 -9.70
C ILE A 529 17.40 25.67 -9.56
N TRP A 530 16.62 24.98 -10.39
CA TRP A 530 15.18 24.88 -10.19
C TRP A 530 14.70 23.45 -10.41
N ARG A 531 13.75 23.00 -9.60
CA ARG A 531 13.10 21.70 -9.80
C ARG A 531 11.62 21.82 -9.51
N VAL A 532 10.83 21.04 -10.24
CA VAL A 532 9.43 20.78 -9.90
C VAL A 532 9.34 19.30 -9.62
N ILE A 533 8.85 18.94 -8.44
CA ILE A 533 8.66 17.56 -8.00
C ILE A 533 7.34 17.45 -7.23
N ARG A 534 6.79 16.25 -7.12
CA ARG A 534 5.72 15.95 -6.17
C ARG A 534 6.30 15.28 -4.93
N ASN A 535 5.94 15.78 -3.74
CA ASN A 535 6.42 15.23 -2.47
C ASN A 535 5.58 14.02 -2.01
N HIS A 536 5.89 13.52 -0.81
CA HIS A 536 5.19 12.39 -0.21
C HIS A 536 3.75 12.64 0.21
N ASP A 537 3.36 13.90 0.39
CA ASP A 537 2.01 14.31 0.79
C ASP A 537 1.13 14.58 -0.45
N ASN A 538 1.59 14.12 -1.63
CA ASN A 538 0.96 14.35 -2.94
C ASN A 538 0.93 15.83 -3.37
N GLU A 539 1.77 16.69 -2.78
CA GLU A 539 1.85 18.13 -3.05
C GLU A 539 2.96 18.48 -4.05
N LEU A 540 2.70 19.48 -4.91
CA LEU A 540 3.67 19.98 -5.86
C LEU A 540 4.63 21.00 -5.21
N LYS A 541 5.92 20.71 -5.33
CA LYS A 541 7.02 21.54 -4.84
C LYS A 541 7.80 22.17 -5.98
N PHE A 542 8.18 23.43 -5.81
CA PHE A 542 9.03 24.20 -6.69
C PHE A 542 10.32 24.57 -5.93
N PHE A 543 11.38 23.81 -6.14
CA PHE A 543 12.69 24.17 -5.60
C PHE A 543 13.27 25.30 -6.44
N LEU A 544 13.74 26.34 -5.77
CA LEU A 544 14.52 27.42 -6.36
C LEU A 544 15.75 27.60 -5.49
N ASN A 545 16.95 27.56 -6.07
CA ASN A 545 18.18 27.68 -5.28
C ASN A 545 19.22 28.53 -6.00
N PHE A 546 19.54 29.68 -5.42
CA PHE A 546 20.64 30.57 -5.86
C PHE A 546 21.82 30.56 -4.88
N GLY A 547 21.83 29.66 -3.91
CA GLY A 547 22.79 29.61 -2.82
C GLY A 547 22.64 30.80 -1.87
N ASP A 548 23.74 31.16 -1.22
CA ASP A 548 23.80 32.31 -0.31
C ASP A 548 24.07 33.64 -1.07
N GLU A 549 23.68 33.71 -2.35
CA GLU A 549 24.03 34.83 -3.24
C GLU A 549 23.19 36.08 -2.97
N ALA A 550 23.72 37.00 -2.17
CA ALA A 550 23.21 38.37 -2.01
C ALA A 550 21.66 38.42 -1.94
N VAL A 551 21.01 39.16 -2.84
CA VAL A 551 19.54 39.32 -2.86
C VAL A 551 18.81 38.09 -3.40
N LEU A 552 19.46 37.28 -4.25
CA LEU A 552 18.84 36.09 -4.83
C LEU A 552 18.79 34.92 -3.85
N GLY A 553 19.66 34.92 -2.84
CA GLY A 553 19.63 33.93 -1.76
C GLY A 553 18.33 33.96 -0.97
N GLU A 554 17.65 35.10 -0.90
CA GLU A 554 16.31 35.23 -0.28
C GLU A 554 15.23 34.44 -1.05
N LEU A 555 15.50 33.99 -2.28
CA LEU A 555 14.58 33.15 -3.05
C LEU A 555 14.91 31.64 -2.95
N THR A 556 15.95 31.28 -2.19
CA THR A 556 16.42 29.90 -2.07
C THR A 556 15.51 29.12 -1.12
N ASP A 557 14.61 28.29 -1.66
CA ASP A 557 13.60 27.57 -0.87
C ASP A 557 12.97 26.37 -1.61
N ASP A 558 12.26 25.51 -0.88
CA ASP A 558 11.37 24.44 -1.37
C ASP A 558 9.89 24.86 -1.40
N TRP A 559 9.59 25.84 -2.24
CA TRP A 559 8.27 26.46 -2.34
C TRP A 559 7.13 25.47 -2.63
N TYR A 560 5.98 25.65 -1.98
CA TYR A 560 4.71 25.05 -2.40
C TYR A 560 4.12 25.81 -3.60
N ILE A 561 3.60 25.08 -4.58
CA ILE A 561 2.89 25.69 -5.72
C ILE A 561 1.44 25.95 -5.30
N ASN A 562 1.08 27.20 -5.04
CA ASN A 562 -0.30 27.59 -4.71
C ASN A 562 -1.19 27.64 -5.95
N THR A 563 -0.74 28.34 -6.99
CA THR A 563 -1.43 28.40 -8.28
C THR A 563 -0.44 28.49 -9.43
N VAL A 564 -0.80 27.89 -10.57
CA VAL A 564 -0.02 27.97 -11.80
C VAL A 564 -0.95 28.10 -13.00
N ASP A 565 -0.61 29.02 -13.89
CA ASP A 565 -1.17 29.14 -15.22
C ASP A 565 -0.08 29.47 -16.25
N SER A 566 -0.46 29.58 -17.52
CA SER A 566 0.48 29.82 -18.63
C SER A 566 1.38 31.07 -18.48
N ASN A 567 0.96 32.09 -17.72
CA ASN A 567 1.63 33.38 -17.59
C ASN A 567 1.95 33.79 -16.15
N ARG A 568 1.51 33.02 -15.16
CA ARG A 568 1.69 33.33 -13.74
C ARG A 568 1.87 32.06 -12.92
N ILE A 569 2.80 32.10 -11.97
CA ILE A 569 2.91 31.08 -10.92
C ILE A 569 3.05 31.78 -9.57
N GLU A 570 2.34 31.26 -8.58
CA GLU A 570 2.38 31.71 -7.20
C GLU A 570 2.89 30.59 -6.31
N LEU A 571 3.91 30.94 -5.55
CA LEU A 571 4.71 30.08 -4.71
C LEU A 571 4.57 30.57 -3.27
N ILE A 572 4.37 29.64 -2.33
CA ILE A 572 4.24 29.92 -0.91
C ILE A 572 5.25 29.08 -0.15
N HIS A 573 5.92 29.67 0.83
CA HIS A 573 6.70 28.94 1.83
C HIS A 573 6.23 29.37 3.22
N GLU A 574 6.15 28.43 4.16
CA GLU A 574 5.75 28.70 5.53
C GLU A 574 6.58 27.81 6.46
N ASP A 575 7.27 28.45 7.41
CA ASP A 575 7.96 27.80 8.51
C ASP A 575 7.55 28.41 9.86
N GLU A 576 8.19 27.99 10.96
CA GLU A 576 7.85 28.49 12.30
C GLU A 576 8.12 30.00 12.50
N ASN A 577 8.90 30.63 11.61
CA ASN A 577 9.45 31.97 11.76
C ASN A 577 9.00 32.94 10.66
N SER A 578 8.68 32.47 9.46
CA SER A 578 8.28 33.28 8.32
C SER A 578 7.18 32.63 7.47
N THR A 579 6.35 33.48 6.86
CA THR A 579 5.51 33.10 5.73
C THR A 579 5.94 33.93 4.53
N GLU A 580 6.27 33.27 3.43
CA GLU A 580 6.78 33.90 2.23
C GLU A 580 5.85 33.66 1.04
N THR A 581 5.75 34.66 0.18
CA THR A 581 4.97 34.58 -1.06
C THR A 581 5.78 35.13 -2.21
N LEU A 582 6.04 34.28 -3.20
CA LEU A 582 6.75 34.60 -4.43
C LEU A 582 5.83 34.42 -5.63
N VAL A 583 5.71 35.45 -6.45
CA VAL A 583 4.92 35.41 -7.68
C VAL A 583 5.82 35.73 -8.86
N PHE A 584 5.89 34.80 -9.81
CA PHE A 584 6.46 35.07 -11.13
C PHE A 584 5.34 35.35 -12.14
N GLU A 585 5.53 36.38 -12.96
CA GLU A 585 4.68 36.66 -14.12
C GLU A 585 5.54 36.84 -15.37
N ARG A 586 4.95 36.59 -16.55
CA ARG A 586 5.63 36.90 -17.81
C ARG A 586 5.78 38.43 -18.02
N PRO A 587 6.90 38.89 -18.62
CA PRO A 587 7.17 40.30 -18.91
C PRO A 587 6.15 41.02 -19.81
#